data_AF-A0A3N5GEI1-F1
#
_entry.id   AF-A0A3N5GEI1-F1
#
_cell.length_a   1.000
_cell.length_b   1.000
_cell.length_c   1.000
_cell.angle_alpha   90.00
_cell.angle_beta   90.00
_cell.angle_gamma   90.00
#
_symmetry.space_group_name_H-M   'P 1'
#
loop_
_entity.id
_entity.type
_entity.pdbx_description
1 polymer ?
#
loop_
_entity_poly.entity_id
_entity_poly.type
_entity_poly.pdbx_seq_one_letter_code
_entity_poly.pdbx_strand_id
1 'polypeptide(L)'
;MKRLPRLLAAFALLALAVPVWAQPPIDVRPRQPDPQEEIEVHLSGFEEGCPPVFHLESVENGVIVLRGFIIQTLVPCPPAPWTDTVVVPPLPPGSYRIEARIGEPSSGTDVLHAVTSIEVEPRSETLSLHDGSFVASIGWRTPGALGFEAGFAKALTSESGWFWFFSPDNLEVTLKVLDGRPVNDHWWIFVASMTNVEFKVVVHDNRTGCLALPVVPPACPTWTYTNPPFVNANRLDTRAFPAEQ
;
A
#
# COMPACT_ATOMS: atom_id res chain seq x y z
N MET A 1 3.14 -7.42 57.56
CA MET A 1 3.57 -7.38 56.14
C MET A 1 3.23 -6.01 55.55
N LYS A 2 4.21 -5.10 55.45
CA LYS A 2 4.03 -3.77 54.83
C LYS A 2 4.14 -3.93 53.31
N ARG A 3 3.14 -3.47 52.55
CA ARG A 3 3.15 -3.46 51.08
C ARG A 3 4.11 -2.38 50.58
N LEU A 4 5.09 -2.77 49.78
CA LEU A 4 6.00 -1.86 49.07
C LEU A 4 5.24 -1.20 47.89
N PRO A 5 5.43 0.10 47.60
CA PRO A 5 4.78 0.73 46.46
C PRO A 5 5.46 0.27 45.17
N ARG A 6 4.66 -0.12 44.17
CA ARG A 6 5.13 -0.42 42.81
C ARG A 6 5.53 0.89 42.14
N LEU A 7 6.83 1.12 41.98
CA LEU A 7 7.36 2.13 41.07
C LEU A 7 7.03 1.70 39.63
N LEU A 8 6.15 2.43 38.97
CA LEU A 8 6.00 2.36 37.52
C LEU A 8 7.22 3.04 36.90
N ALA A 9 8.12 2.25 36.31
CA ALA A 9 9.16 2.76 35.44
C ALA A 9 8.52 3.15 34.11
N ALA A 10 8.45 4.45 33.82
CA ALA A 10 8.12 4.94 32.49
C ALA A 10 9.31 4.64 31.56
N PHE A 11 9.17 3.62 30.70
CA PHE A 11 10.10 3.41 29.60
C PHE A 11 9.81 4.46 28.52
N ALA A 12 10.60 5.51 28.48
CA ALA A 12 10.67 6.38 27.32
C ALA A 12 11.31 5.58 26.18
N LEU A 13 10.54 5.23 25.14
CA LEU A 13 11.10 4.79 23.88
C LEU A 13 11.86 5.99 23.27
N LEU A 14 13.18 6.03 23.45
CA LEU A 14 14.02 6.84 22.58
C LEU A 14 13.99 6.18 21.20
N ALA A 15 13.33 6.81 20.23
CA ALA A 15 13.49 6.44 18.84
C ALA A 15 14.95 6.72 18.46
N LEU A 16 15.78 5.68 18.39
CA LEU A 16 17.14 5.80 17.87
C LEU A 16 17.01 6.14 16.38
N ALA A 17 17.45 7.35 15.99
CA ALA A 17 17.58 7.69 14.59
C ALA A 17 18.53 6.67 13.94
N VAL A 18 18.05 5.97 12.90
CA VAL A 18 18.90 5.08 12.11
C VAL A 18 19.96 5.96 11.46
N PRO A 19 21.25 5.72 11.71
CA PRO A 19 22.28 6.54 11.10
C PRO A 19 22.24 6.34 9.57
N VAL A 20 22.52 7.40 8.80
CA VAL A 20 22.40 7.42 7.33
C VAL A 20 23.17 6.28 6.66
N TRP A 21 24.33 5.90 7.18
CA TRP A 21 25.14 4.78 6.66
C TRP A 21 24.49 3.39 6.80
N ALA A 22 23.41 3.28 7.60
CA ALA A 22 22.62 2.06 7.75
C ALA A 22 21.29 2.12 6.97
N GLN A 23 20.96 3.23 6.31
CA GLN A 23 19.78 3.34 5.45
C GLN A 23 20.08 2.73 4.07
N PRO A 24 19.07 2.16 3.38
CA PRO A 24 19.26 1.76 2.00
C PRO A 24 19.56 3.02 1.14
N PRO A 25 20.41 2.90 0.12
CA PRO A 25 20.80 4.05 -0.71
C PRO A 25 19.61 4.62 -1.51
N ILE A 26 18.54 3.84 -1.68
CA ILE A 26 17.23 4.28 -2.16
C ILE A 26 16.14 3.69 -1.26
N ASP A 27 15.27 4.53 -0.72
CA ASP A 27 14.01 4.17 -0.06
C ASP A 27 12.85 4.82 -0.84
N VAL A 28 11.87 4.02 -1.27
CA VAL A 28 10.75 4.51 -2.10
C VAL A 28 9.46 4.48 -1.29
N ARG A 29 8.71 5.58 -1.35
CA ARG A 29 7.46 5.75 -0.61
C ARG A 29 6.34 6.25 -1.53
N PRO A 30 5.13 5.67 -1.44
CA PRO A 30 4.82 4.44 -0.71
C PRO A 30 5.57 3.24 -1.32
N ARG A 31 5.72 2.15 -0.54
CA ARG A 31 6.43 0.93 -1.01
C ARG A 31 5.76 0.29 -2.24
N GLN A 32 4.44 0.46 -2.37
CA GLN A 32 3.64 -0.03 -3.49
C GLN A 32 2.72 1.10 -3.96
N PRO A 33 3.19 1.97 -4.86
CA PRO A 33 2.45 3.13 -5.32
C PRO A 33 1.18 2.79 -6.10
N ASP A 34 0.17 3.63 -5.92
CA ASP A 34 -1.03 3.66 -6.75
C ASP A 34 -0.88 4.63 -7.95
N PRO A 35 -1.57 4.44 -9.08
CA PRO A 35 -1.45 5.29 -10.26
C PRO A 35 -1.87 6.75 -10.09
N GLN A 36 -2.45 7.14 -8.95
CA GLN A 36 -2.81 8.53 -8.65
C GLN A 36 -1.90 9.17 -7.58
N GLU A 37 -0.95 8.42 -7.02
CA GLU A 37 -0.08 8.92 -5.97
C GLU A 37 1.29 9.32 -6.51
N GLU A 38 1.82 10.39 -5.92
CA GLU A 38 3.22 10.76 -6.12
C GLU A 38 4.14 9.76 -5.40
N ILE A 39 5.33 9.56 -5.96
CA ILE A 39 6.31 8.62 -5.44
C ILE A 39 7.49 9.43 -4.91
N GLU A 40 7.71 9.39 -3.61
CA GLU A 40 8.90 9.96 -2.99
C GLU A 40 10.05 8.97 -3.04
N VAL A 41 11.12 9.33 -3.74
CA VAL A 41 12.36 8.57 -3.79
C VAL A 41 13.38 9.25 -2.87
N HIS A 42 13.57 8.66 -1.70
CA HIS A 42 14.54 9.08 -0.69
C HIS A 42 15.89 8.45 -1.00
N LEU A 43 16.86 9.29 -1.31
CA LEU A 43 18.22 8.92 -1.67
C LEU A 43 19.13 9.20 -0.48
N SER A 44 20.08 8.30 -0.25
CA SER A 44 21.10 8.50 0.78
C SER A 44 22.47 8.01 0.32
N GLY A 45 23.51 8.57 0.92
CA GLY A 45 24.88 8.20 0.62
C GLY A 45 25.89 8.88 1.52
N PHE A 46 27.15 8.72 1.16
CA PHE A 46 28.29 9.40 1.77
C PHE A 46 29.18 9.89 0.64
N GLU A 47 29.55 11.17 0.68
CA GLU A 47 30.39 11.79 -0.34
C GLU A 47 31.66 12.34 0.33
N GLU A 48 32.81 12.17 -0.31
CA GLU A 48 34.07 12.76 0.17
C GLU A 48 34.18 14.26 -0.15
N GLY A 49 33.22 14.77 -0.92
CA GLY A 49 33.06 16.18 -1.30
C GLY A 49 31.66 16.70 -1.03
N CYS A 50 31.16 17.55 -1.93
CA CYS A 50 29.87 18.21 -1.73
C CYS A 50 28.71 17.25 -2.03
N PRO A 51 27.61 17.31 -1.24
CA PRO A 51 26.48 16.43 -1.45
C PRO A 51 25.86 16.65 -2.83
N PRO A 52 25.49 15.58 -3.54
CA PRO A 52 24.75 15.69 -4.79
C PRO A 52 23.33 16.20 -4.53
N VAL A 53 22.80 16.97 -5.49
CA VAL A 53 21.38 17.33 -5.56
C VAL A 53 20.76 16.61 -6.75
N PHE A 54 19.73 15.82 -6.48
CA PHE A 54 19.02 15.01 -7.46
C PHE A 54 17.78 15.71 -7.97
N HIS A 55 17.45 15.40 -9.22
CA HIS A 55 16.14 15.68 -9.78
C HIS A 55 15.70 14.53 -10.69
N LEU A 56 14.41 14.49 -10.96
CA LEU A 56 13.84 13.60 -11.97
C LEU A 56 14.30 14.08 -13.34
N GLU A 57 15.10 13.27 -14.04
CA GLU A 57 15.54 13.53 -15.40
C GLU A 57 14.51 13.03 -16.41
N SER A 58 14.11 11.76 -16.31
CA SER A 58 13.19 11.15 -17.26
C SER A 58 12.43 9.96 -16.68
N VAL A 59 11.28 9.65 -17.29
CA VAL A 59 10.51 8.42 -17.09
C VAL A 59 10.20 7.86 -18.47
N GLU A 60 10.97 6.88 -18.93
CA GLU A 60 10.85 6.33 -20.28
C GLU A 60 11.02 4.81 -20.27
N ASN A 61 10.15 4.09 -20.99
CA ASN A 61 10.25 2.64 -21.19
C ASN A 61 10.42 1.83 -19.89
N GLY A 62 9.72 2.23 -18.82
CA GLY A 62 9.81 1.57 -17.52
C GLY A 62 11.09 1.86 -16.73
N VAL A 63 11.85 2.89 -17.12
CA VAL A 63 13.05 3.36 -16.39
C VAL A 63 12.81 4.79 -15.91
N ILE A 64 13.01 5.01 -14.61
CA ILE A 64 12.97 6.33 -13.96
C ILE A 64 14.42 6.72 -13.70
N VAL A 65 14.89 7.77 -14.36
CA VAL A 65 16.27 8.25 -14.20
C VAL A 65 16.26 9.46 -13.28
N LEU A 66 16.96 9.33 -12.15
CA LEU A 66 17.22 10.41 -11.21
C LEU A 66 18.67 10.85 -11.38
N ARG A 67 18.87 12.12 -11.70
CA ARG A 67 20.20 12.67 -11.97
C ARG A 67 20.65 13.60 -10.86
N GLY A 68 21.73 13.21 -10.21
CA GLY A 68 22.44 13.94 -9.17
C GLY A 68 23.56 14.81 -9.73
N PHE A 69 23.65 16.05 -9.26
CA PHE A 69 24.70 16.99 -9.61
C PHE A 69 25.43 17.44 -8.36
N ILE A 70 26.76 17.39 -8.40
CA ILE A 70 27.60 17.95 -7.34
C ILE A 70 27.85 19.42 -7.65
N ILE A 71 27.32 20.31 -6.81
CA ILE A 71 27.56 21.75 -6.94
C ILE A 71 28.99 22.03 -6.48
N GLN A 72 29.86 22.42 -7.40
CA GLN A 72 31.22 22.83 -7.05
C GLN A 72 31.20 24.18 -6.32
N THR A 73 31.72 24.20 -5.09
CA THR A 73 31.85 25.39 -4.27
C THR A 73 33.31 25.87 -4.21
N LEU A 74 33.51 27.16 -3.94
CA LEU A 74 34.85 27.75 -3.77
C LEU A 74 35.61 27.17 -2.56
N VAL A 75 34.90 26.57 -1.61
CA VAL A 75 35.45 25.88 -0.43
C VAL A 75 35.12 24.39 -0.55
N PRO A 76 36.07 23.46 -0.39
CA PRO A 76 35.78 22.03 -0.38
C PRO A 76 34.80 21.68 0.74
N CYS A 77 33.72 20.98 0.41
CA CYS A 77 32.83 20.44 1.43
C CYS A 77 33.54 19.33 2.22
N PRO A 78 33.40 19.29 3.56
CA PRO A 78 33.94 18.19 4.34
C PRO A 78 33.17 16.89 4.01
N PRO A 79 33.83 15.72 4.06
CA PRO A 79 33.15 14.43 3.90
C PRO A 79 32.00 14.28 4.88
N ALA A 80 30.80 14.00 4.37
CA ALA A 80 29.61 13.91 5.19
C ALA A 80 28.58 12.94 4.58
N PRO A 81 27.75 12.28 5.43
CA PRO A 81 26.56 11.63 4.95
C PRO A 81 25.58 12.66 4.39
N TRP A 82 24.82 12.26 3.38
CA TRP A 82 23.84 13.11 2.74
C TRP A 82 22.54 12.33 2.48
N THR A 83 21.46 13.10 2.36
CA THR A 83 20.14 12.62 1.98
C THR A 83 19.51 13.61 1.02
N ASP A 84 18.75 13.11 0.05
CA ASP A 84 17.93 13.94 -0.84
C ASP A 84 16.62 13.23 -1.16
N THR A 85 15.60 13.98 -1.58
CA THR A 85 14.30 13.41 -1.93
C THR A 85 13.86 13.93 -3.29
N VAL A 86 13.61 13.01 -4.22
CA VAL A 86 13.00 13.33 -5.50
C VAL A 86 11.56 12.86 -5.52
N VAL A 87 10.65 13.77 -5.89
CA VAL A 87 9.24 13.42 -6.12
C VAL A 87 9.06 13.05 -7.59
N VAL A 88 8.57 11.84 -7.84
CA VAL A 88 8.18 11.35 -9.15
C VAL A 88 6.65 11.47 -9.26
N PRO A 89 6.12 12.03 -10.36
CA PRO A 89 4.67 12.17 -10.53
C PRO A 89 3.99 10.81 -10.65
N PRO A 90 2.65 10.75 -10.51
CA PRO A 90 1.90 9.50 -10.63
C PRO A 90 2.18 8.79 -11.94
N LEU A 91 2.33 7.47 -11.86
CA LEU A 91 2.75 6.62 -12.97
C LEU A 91 1.62 5.67 -13.39
N PRO A 92 1.50 5.33 -14.70
CA PRO A 92 0.63 4.25 -15.12
C PRO A 92 1.00 2.91 -14.45
N PRO A 93 0.04 1.97 -14.32
CA PRO A 93 0.33 0.64 -13.81
C PRO A 93 1.46 -0.05 -14.58
N GLY A 94 2.39 -0.67 -13.86
CA GLY A 94 3.52 -1.36 -14.46
C GLY A 94 4.74 -1.47 -13.54
N SER A 95 5.77 -2.16 -14.04
CA SER A 95 7.06 -2.28 -13.37
C SER A 95 8.00 -1.17 -13.80
N TYR A 96 8.62 -0.50 -12.83
CA TYR A 96 9.60 0.56 -13.08
C TYR A 96 10.91 0.25 -12.39
N ARG A 97 12.01 0.54 -13.08
CA ARG A 97 13.37 0.50 -12.54
C ARG A 97 13.85 1.92 -12.30
N ILE A 98 14.21 2.22 -11.06
CA ILE A 98 14.74 3.53 -10.67
C ILE A 98 16.25 3.49 -10.71
N GLU A 99 16.86 4.36 -11.49
CA GLU A 99 18.31 4.55 -11.56
C GLU A 99 18.68 5.92 -10.99
N ALA A 100 19.39 5.94 -9.87
CA ALA A 100 20.03 7.16 -9.36
C ALA A 100 21.45 7.24 -9.91
N ARG A 101 21.75 8.29 -10.68
CA ARG A 101 23.03 8.52 -11.34
C ARG A 101 23.63 9.83 -10.87
N ILE A 102 24.90 9.85 -10.52
CA ILE A 102 25.62 11.08 -10.15
C ILE A 102 26.52 11.45 -11.33
N GLY A 103 26.32 12.65 -11.87
CA GLY A 103 27.18 13.20 -12.91
C GLY A 103 28.49 13.71 -12.30
N GLU A 104 29.62 13.25 -12.83
CA GLU A 104 30.93 13.82 -12.49
C GLU A 104 31.27 14.98 -13.44
N PRO A 105 31.37 16.23 -12.94
CA PRO A 105 31.62 17.39 -13.78
C PRO A 105 32.96 17.33 -14.55
N SER A 106 33.93 16.58 -14.05
CA SER A 106 35.29 16.48 -14.60
C SER A 106 35.43 15.46 -15.72
N SER A 107 34.64 14.38 -15.71
CA SER A 107 34.74 13.27 -16.66
C SER A 107 33.63 13.29 -17.71
N GLY A 108 32.53 14.02 -17.45
CA GLY A 108 31.35 14.03 -18.32
C GLY A 108 30.63 12.68 -18.38
N THR A 109 30.97 11.78 -17.46
CA THR A 109 30.37 10.45 -17.32
C THR A 109 29.50 10.39 -16.07
N ASP A 110 28.40 9.65 -16.17
CA ASP A 110 27.53 9.37 -15.05
C ASP A 110 27.94 8.09 -14.36
N VAL A 111 28.06 8.15 -13.03
CA VAL A 111 28.26 6.97 -12.19
C VAL A 111 26.91 6.55 -11.63
N LEU A 112 26.59 5.25 -11.72
CA LEU A 112 25.39 4.69 -11.10
C LEU A 112 25.60 4.68 -9.58
N HIS A 113 24.85 5.52 -8.86
CA HIS A 113 24.84 5.57 -7.39
C HIS A 113 24.10 4.38 -6.82
N ALA A 114 22.87 4.18 -7.28
CA ALA A 114 22.04 3.08 -6.82
C ALA A 114 20.92 2.76 -7.82
N VAL A 115 20.38 1.54 -7.70
CA VAL A 115 19.26 1.07 -8.51
C VAL A 115 18.27 0.33 -7.62
N THR A 116 16.99 0.53 -7.87
CA THR A 116 15.91 -0.27 -7.27
C THR A 116 14.79 -0.48 -8.28
N SER A 117 13.80 -1.31 -7.94
CA SER A 117 12.61 -1.52 -8.75
C SER A 117 11.37 -1.34 -7.90
N ILE A 118 10.31 -0.82 -8.51
CA ILE A 118 8.98 -0.69 -7.94
C ILE A 118 7.93 -1.25 -8.89
N GLU A 119 6.80 -1.61 -8.34
CA GLU A 119 5.61 -1.99 -9.09
C GLU A 119 4.49 -1.03 -8.73
N VAL A 120 3.91 -0.41 -9.75
CA VAL A 120 2.71 0.41 -9.64
C VAL A 120 1.54 -0.50 -9.99
N GLU A 121 0.80 -0.92 -8.97
CA GLU A 121 -0.31 -1.84 -9.17
C GLU A 121 -1.52 -1.08 -9.74
N PRO A 122 -2.29 -1.65 -10.68
CA PRO A 122 -3.53 -1.04 -11.11
C PRO A 122 -4.50 -0.97 -9.94
N ARG A 123 -5.17 0.18 -9.81
CA ARG A 123 -6.22 0.33 -8.81
C ARG A 123 -7.36 -0.64 -9.13
N SER A 124 -7.78 -1.41 -8.13
CA SER A 124 -8.93 -2.31 -8.25
C SER A 124 -10.03 -1.90 -7.29
N GLU A 125 -11.26 -1.84 -7.76
CA GLU A 125 -12.47 -1.71 -6.93
C GLU A 125 -12.98 -3.07 -6.44
N THR A 126 -12.29 -4.15 -6.83
CA THR A 126 -12.64 -5.52 -6.49
C THR A 126 -11.48 -6.27 -5.86
N LEU A 127 -11.78 -7.07 -4.84
CA LEU A 127 -10.86 -7.99 -4.19
C LEU A 127 -11.16 -9.41 -4.68
N SER A 128 -10.24 -9.99 -5.46
CA SER A 128 -10.32 -11.40 -5.87
C SER A 128 -9.60 -12.28 -4.85
N LEU A 129 -10.32 -13.26 -4.30
CA LEU A 129 -9.83 -14.24 -3.33
C LEU A 129 -10.03 -15.66 -3.87
N HIS A 130 -9.20 -16.60 -3.41
CA HIS A 130 -9.20 -18.00 -3.83
C HIS A 130 -9.19 -18.12 -5.37
N ASP A 131 -8.21 -17.47 -6.00
CA ASP A 131 -8.02 -17.46 -7.45
C ASP A 131 -9.27 -17.00 -8.23
N GLY A 132 -10.03 -16.06 -7.67
CA GLY A 132 -11.23 -15.49 -8.29
C GLY A 132 -12.52 -16.26 -7.98
N SER A 133 -12.46 -17.29 -7.13
CA SER A 133 -13.64 -18.00 -6.61
C SER A 133 -14.54 -17.10 -5.78
N PHE A 134 -13.98 -16.10 -5.10
CA PHE A 134 -14.74 -15.08 -4.40
C PHE A 134 -14.29 -13.70 -4.86
N VAL A 135 -15.25 -12.87 -5.25
CA VAL A 135 -14.98 -11.49 -5.65
C VAL A 135 -15.75 -10.57 -4.74
N ALA A 136 -15.03 -9.71 -4.02
CA ALA A 136 -15.62 -8.76 -3.10
C ALA A 136 -15.48 -7.33 -3.57
N SER A 137 -16.45 -6.49 -3.24
CA SER A 137 -16.39 -5.05 -3.44
C SER A 137 -16.93 -4.34 -2.20
N ILE A 138 -16.57 -3.07 -2.04
CA ILE A 138 -17.08 -2.23 -0.98
C ILE A 138 -17.63 -0.94 -1.57
N GLY A 139 -18.83 -0.57 -1.14
CA GLY A 139 -19.34 0.78 -1.28
C GLY A 139 -19.19 1.49 0.06
N TRP A 140 -18.81 2.76 0.08
CA TRP A 140 -18.77 3.58 1.29
C TRP A 140 -19.41 4.96 1.08
N ARG A 141 -19.79 5.65 2.16
CA ARG A 141 -20.23 7.05 2.08
C ARG A 141 -20.02 7.82 3.37
N THR A 142 -19.78 9.12 3.23
CA THR A 142 -19.73 10.06 4.36
C THR A 142 -21.14 10.50 4.80
N PRO A 143 -21.30 10.97 6.04
CA PRO A 143 -22.56 11.54 6.50
C PRO A 143 -23.02 12.69 5.59
N GLY A 144 -24.25 12.60 5.09
CA GLY A 144 -24.84 13.62 4.20
C GLY A 144 -24.59 13.40 2.71
N ALA A 145 -23.79 12.41 2.31
CA ALA A 145 -23.63 12.03 0.91
C ALA A 145 -24.92 11.39 0.35
N LEU A 146 -25.22 11.68 -0.92
CA LEU A 146 -26.44 11.22 -1.59
C LEU A 146 -26.39 9.73 -2.00
N GLY A 147 -25.20 9.12 -2.07
CA GLY A 147 -24.99 7.75 -2.53
C GLY A 147 -23.72 7.12 -1.98
N PHE A 148 -23.49 5.87 -2.35
CA PHE A 148 -22.24 5.15 -2.06
C PHE A 148 -21.24 5.36 -3.19
N GLU A 149 -19.97 5.55 -2.82
CA GLU A 149 -18.81 5.53 -3.72
C GLU A 149 -18.10 4.18 -3.62
N ALA A 150 -17.39 3.77 -4.67
CA ALA A 150 -16.59 2.54 -4.63
C ALA A 150 -15.36 2.75 -3.73
N GLY A 151 -15.05 1.75 -2.90
CA GLY A 151 -13.76 1.67 -2.24
C GLY A 151 -12.80 0.82 -3.06
N PHE A 152 -11.52 0.99 -2.79
CA PHE A 152 -10.46 0.29 -3.51
C PHE A 152 -9.91 -0.84 -2.67
N ALA A 153 -9.39 -1.85 -3.35
CA ALA A 153 -9.07 -3.13 -2.76
C ALA A 153 -7.64 -3.55 -3.09
N LYS A 154 -7.04 -4.28 -2.14
CA LYS A 154 -5.76 -4.95 -2.34
C LYS A 154 -5.73 -6.30 -1.64
N ALA A 155 -5.21 -7.31 -2.33
CA ALA A 155 -5.04 -8.64 -1.76
C ALA A 155 -3.83 -8.66 -0.79
N LEU A 156 -4.00 -9.33 0.34
CA LEU A 156 -2.95 -9.61 1.33
C LEU A 156 -2.44 -11.04 1.19
N THR A 157 -3.38 -11.98 1.05
CA THR A 157 -3.14 -13.41 0.82
C THR A 157 -4.17 -13.92 -0.19
N SER A 158 -4.12 -15.21 -0.54
CA SER A 158 -5.19 -15.84 -1.33
C SER A 158 -6.55 -15.80 -0.62
N GLU A 159 -6.59 -15.71 0.71
CA GLU A 159 -7.82 -15.76 1.51
C GLU A 159 -8.28 -14.39 2.03
N SER A 160 -7.41 -13.38 1.98
CA SER A 160 -7.65 -12.11 2.64
C SER A 160 -7.12 -10.91 1.88
N GLY A 161 -7.71 -9.76 2.16
CA GLY A 161 -7.28 -8.46 1.66
C GLY A 161 -7.87 -7.33 2.48
N TRP A 162 -7.67 -6.12 2.00
CA TRP A 162 -8.20 -4.93 2.65
C TRP A 162 -8.78 -3.96 1.62
N PHE A 163 -9.56 -3.05 2.14
CA PHE A 163 -10.16 -1.94 1.43
C PHE A 163 -9.77 -0.62 2.09
N TRP A 164 -9.69 0.41 1.26
CA TRP A 164 -9.50 1.80 1.66
C TRP A 164 -10.45 2.70 0.85
N PHE A 165 -10.70 3.89 1.37
CA PHE A 165 -11.70 4.84 0.82
C PHE A 165 -11.03 6.09 0.23
N PHE A 166 -10.20 6.74 1.05
CA PHE A 166 -9.63 8.06 0.73
C PHE A 166 -8.20 7.99 0.21
N SER A 167 -7.36 7.19 0.87
CA SER A 167 -5.96 6.98 0.53
C SER A 167 -5.54 5.55 0.87
N PRO A 168 -4.69 4.91 0.05
CA PRO A 168 -4.15 3.57 0.32
C PRO A 168 -3.31 3.48 1.59
N ASP A 169 -2.81 4.59 2.15
CA ASP A 169 -2.09 4.62 3.43
C ASP A 169 -3.03 4.52 4.66
N ASN A 170 -4.33 4.73 4.47
CA ASN A 170 -5.33 4.64 5.54
C ASN A 170 -6.29 3.47 5.28
N LEU A 171 -5.93 2.28 5.75
CA LEU A 171 -6.75 1.08 5.60
C LEU A 171 -8.01 1.16 6.46
N GLU A 172 -9.17 0.85 5.87
CA GLU A 172 -10.47 1.06 6.51
C GLU A 172 -11.12 -0.27 6.93
N VAL A 173 -11.08 -1.26 6.04
CA VAL A 173 -11.78 -2.55 6.22
C VAL A 173 -10.90 -3.70 5.76
N THR A 174 -10.77 -4.74 6.56
CA THR A 174 -10.16 -6.01 6.17
C THR A 174 -11.24 -7.06 5.92
N LEU A 175 -11.02 -7.91 4.93
CA LEU A 175 -11.90 -9.01 4.57
C LEU A 175 -11.09 -10.30 4.51
N LYS A 176 -11.65 -11.38 5.07
CA LYS A 176 -11.15 -12.74 4.89
C LYS A 176 -12.29 -13.67 4.51
N VAL A 177 -12.07 -14.48 3.47
CA VAL A 177 -12.90 -15.63 3.13
C VAL A 177 -12.10 -16.89 3.45
N LEU A 178 -12.49 -17.60 4.50
CA LEU A 178 -11.79 -18.80 4.98
C LEU A 178 -12.53 -20.07 4.55
N ASP A 179 -11.78 -21.09 4.15
CA ASP A 179 -12.32 -22.43 3.94
C ASP A 179 -12.67 -23.10 5.27
N GLY A 180 -13.92 -22.88 5.71
CA GLY A 180 -14.50 -23.50 6.90
C GLY A 180 -15.22 -24.81 6.63
N ARG A 181 -15.22 -25.30 5.38
CA ARG A 181 -16.00 -26.48 4.97
C ARG A 181 -15.68 -27.72 5.81
N PRO A 182 -14.42 -28.01 6.18
CA PRO A 182 -14.12 -29.17 7.03
C PRO A 182 -14.79 -29.15 8.42
N VAL A 183 -15.33 -28.01 8.86
CA VAL A 183 -15.95 -27.83 10.19
C VAL A 183 -17.47 -27.91 10.12
N ASN A 184 -18.10 -27.26 9.13
CA ASN A 184 -19.56 -27.16 9.06
C ASN A 184 -20.11 -27.01 7.64
N ASP A 185 -19.37 -27.45 6.62
CA ASP A 185 -19.76 -27.39 5.21
C ASP A 185 -20.07 -25.99 4.70
N HIS A 186 -19.45 -24.95 5.27
CA HIS A 186 -19.59 -23.57 4.81
C HIS A 186 -18.25 -22.84 4.70
N TRP A 187 -18.17 -21.93 3.73
CA TRP A 187 -17.18 -20.87 3.71
C TRP A 187 -17.52 -19.82 4.75
N TRP A 188 -16.50 -19.29 5.41
CA TRP A 188 -16.65 -18.31 6.47
C TRP A 188 -16.16 -16.95 5.99
N ILE A 189 -16.88 -15.90 6.38
CA ILE A 189 -16.50 -14.52 6.08
C ILE A 189 -16.21 -13.77 7.37
N PHE A 190 -15.07 -13.08 7.39
CA PHE A 190 -14.65 -12.19 8.46
C PHE A 190 -14.49 -10.78 7.88
N VAL A 191 -15.19 -9.82 8.46
CA VAL A 191 -15.02 -8.40 8.18
C VAL A 191 -14.56 -7.73 9.47
N ALA A 192 -13.44 -7.02 9.42
CA ALA A 192 -13.00 -6.18 10.53
C ALA A 192 -12.74 -4.77 10.04
N SER A 193 -13.31 -3.77 10.72
CA SER A 193 -13.24 -2.37 10.32
C SER A 193 -12.51 -1.52 11.35
N MET A 194 -11.81 -0.49 10.91
CA MET A 194 -11.13 0.52 11.74
C MET A 194 -11.72 1.92 11.53
N THR A 195 -12.95 1.96 11.01
CA THR A 195 -13.63 3.16 10.56
C THR A 195 -14.97 3.34 11.25
N ASN A 196 -15.47 4.58 11.26
CA ASN A 196 -16.84 4.93 11.63
C ASN A 196 -17.66 5.45 10.42
N VAL A 197 -17.08 5.39 9.23
CA VAL A 197 -17.73 5.69 7.95
C VAL A 197 -18.76 4.58 7.64
N GLU A 198 -19.87 4.95 7.01
CA GLU A 198 -20.86 3.98 6.56
C GLU A 198 -20.33 3.21 5.36
N PHE A 199 -20.43 1.88 5.39
CA PHE A 199 -20.00 1.05 4.27
C PHE A 199 -20.87 -0.19 4.10
N LYS A 200 -20.82 -0.74 2.88
CA LYS A 200 -21.46 -1.98 2.47
C LYS A 200 -20.45 -2.86 1.75
N VAL A 201 -20.12 -4.01 2.35
CA VAL A 201 -19.34 -5.07 1.70
C VAL A 201 -20.29 -5.99 0.97
N VAL A 202 -19.96 -6.33 -0.27
CA VAL A 202 -20.62 -7.35 -1.07
C VAL A 202 -19.56 -8.39 -1.45
N VAL A 203 -19.86 -9.66 -1.22
CA VAL A 203 -19.02 -10.78 -1.66
C VAL A 203 -19.86 -11.65 -2.58
N HIS A 204 -19.37 -11.89 -3.79
CA HIS A 204 -19.95 -12.83 -4.74
C HIS A 204 -19.17 -14.14 -4.68
N ASP A 205 -19.89 -15.25 -4.55
CA ASP A 205 -19.38 -16.58 -4.84
C ASP A 205 -19.39 -16.80 -6.35
N ASN A 206 -18.20 -16.78 -6.94
CA ASN A 206 -17.96 -16.90 -8.38
C ASN A 206 -17.39 -18.28 -8.76
N ARG A 207 -17.50 -19.29 -7.89
CA ARG A 207 -17.01 -20.65 -8.18
C ARG A 207 -17.64 -21.28 -9.42
N THR A 208 -18.85 -20.86 -9.79
CA THR A 208 -19.57 -21.30 -11.01
C THR A 208 -19.29 -20.42 -12.23
N GLY A 209 -18.45 -19.39 -12.11
CA GLY A 209 -18.18 -18.42 -13.18
C GLY A 209 -19.35 -17.47 -13.47
N CYS A 210 -20.30 -17.32 -12.55
CA CYS A 210 -21.51 -16.53 -12.72
C CYS A 210 -21.27 -15.04 -13.05
N LEU A 211 -20.11 -14.46 -12.67
CA LEU A 211 -19.75 -13.08 -13.01
C LEU A 211 -19.43 -12.88 -14.50
N ALA A 212 -19.09 -13.94 -15.22
CA ALA A 212 -18.81 -13.88 -16.66
C ALA A 212 -20.08 -14.03 -17.52
N LEU A 213 -21.24 -14.31 -16.91
CA LEU A 213 -22.50 -14.49 -17.62
C LEU A 213 -23.10 -13.13 -18.04
N PRO A 214 -23.81 -13.05 -19.18
CA PRO A 214 -24.42 -11.82 -19.68
C PRO A 214 -25.74 -11.47 -18.96
N VAL A 215 -25.76 -11.60 -17.62
CA VAL A 215 -26.93 -11.33 -16.77
C VAL A 215 -26.62 -10.16 -15.85
N VAL A 216 -27.48 -9.13 -15.84
CA VAL A 216 -27.30 -7.92 -15.03
C VAL A 216 -28.55 -7.67 -14.18
N PRO A 217 -28.44 -7.65 -12.83
CA PRO A 217 -27.21 -7.88 -12.04
C PRO A 217 -26.76 -9.35 -12.07
N PRO A 218 -25.47 -9.64 -11.75
CA PRO A 218 -24.96 -11.01 -11.75
C PRO A 218 -25.76 -11.92 -10.82
N ALA A 219 -26.13 -13.11 -11.30
CA ALA A 219 -26.89 -14.09 -10.55
C ALA A 219 -26.02 -14.95 -9.62
N CYS A 220 -24.96 -14.36 -9.06
CA CYS A 220 -24.06 -15.05 -8.14
C CYS A 220 -24.67 -15.14 -6.74
N PRO A 221 -24.44 -16.25 -6.00
CA PRO A 221 -24.70 -16.26 -4.57
C PRO A 221 -23.95 -15.10 -3.93
N THR A 222 -24.66 -14.31 -3.16
CA THR A 222 -24.16 -13.03 -2.69
C THR A 222 -24.31 -12.94 -1.18
N TRP A 223 -23.21 -12.66 -0.51
CA TRP A 223 -23.20 -12.29 0.90
C TRP A 223 -23.01 -10.77 1.00
N THR A 224 -23.70 -10.14 1.96
CA THR A 224 -23.66 -8.69 2.12
C THR A 224 -23.63 -8.32 3.59
N TYR A 225 -22.82 -7.32 3.91
CA TYR A 225 -22.79 -6.72 5.24
C TYR A 225 -22.77 -5.19 5.12
N THR A 226 -23.64 -4.53 5.88
CA THR A 226 -23.67 -3.08 5.99
C THR A 226 -23.28 -2.67 7.40
N ASN A 227 -22.30 -1.79 7.51
CA ASN A 227 -21.96 -1.11 8.75
C ASN A 227 -22.57 0.30 8.73
N PRO A 228 -23.46 0.65 9.68
CA PRO A 228 -24.10 1.97 9.72
C PRO A 228 -23.10 3.09 10.08
N PRO A 229 -23.42 4.35 9.77
CA PRO A 229 -22.54 5.47 10.11
C PRO A 229 -22.35 5.61 11.62
N PHE A 230 -21.19 6.13 12.01
CA PHE A 230 -20.79 6.38 13.40
C PHE A 230 -20.65 5.13 14.28
N VAL A 231 -20.65 3.95 13.67
CA VAL A 231 -20.45 2.67 14.34
C VAL A 231 -19.17 2.05 13.82
N ASN A 232 -18.37 1.49 14.71
CA ASN A 232 -17.30 0.57 14.37
C ASN A 232 -17.74 -0.84 14.79
N ALA A 233 -17.83 -1.77 13.84
CA ALA A 233 -18.22 -3.14 14.11
C ALA A 233 -17.49 -4.13 13.21
N ASN A 234 -17.25 -5.32 13.77
CA ASN A 234 -16.67 -6.46 13.08
C ASN A 234 -17.76 -7.52 12.90
N ARG A 235 -17.72 -8.25 11.78
CA ARG A 235 -18.66 -9.31 11.45
C ARG A 235 -17.92 -10.61 11.25
N LEU A 236 -18.34 -11.64 11.98
CA LEU A 236 -17.98 -13.04 11.73
C LEU A 236 -19.22 -13.78 11.27
N ASP A 237 -19.14 -14.43 10.12
CA ASP A 237 -20.20 -15.30 9.60
C ASP A 237 -19.61 -16.65 9.21
N THR A 238 -19.84 -17.66 10.06
CA THR A 238 -19.37 -19.03 9.83
C THR A 238 -20.34 -19.85 8.99
N ARG A 239 -21.35 -19.24 8.35
CA ARG A 239 -22.31 -19.92 7.47
C ARG A 239 -22.55 -19.11 6.18
N ALA A 240 -21.55 -18.35 5.72
CA ALA A 240 -21.72 -17.35 4.68
C ALA A 240 -22.10 -17.94 3.32
N PHE A 241 -21.37 -18.97 2.86
CA PHE A 241 -21.70 -19.73 1.65
C PHE A 241 -21.62 -21.23 1.93
N PRO A 242 -22.56 -22.04 1.44
CA PRO A 242 -22.45 -23.50 1.54
C PRO A 242 -21.27 -24.03 0.71
N ALA A 243 -20.78 -25.22 1.06
CA ALA A 243 -19.68 -25.90 0.38
C ALA A 243 -19.99 -26.19 -1.10
N GLU A 244 -21.26 -26.38 -1.46
CA GLU A 244 -21.73 -26.76 -2.80
C GLU A 244 -22.79 -25.80 -3.36
N GLN A 245 -22.78 -25.67 -4.70
CA GLN A 245 -23.98 -25.55 -5.53
C GLN A 245 -23.99 -26.70 -6.53
#